data_AF-A0A2I7SJN6-F1
#
_entry.id   AF-A0A2I7SJN6-F1
#
_cell.length_a   1.000
_cell.length_b   1.000
_cell.length_c   1.000
_cell.angle_alpha   90.00
_cell.angle_beta   90.00
_cell.angle_gamma   90.00
#
_symmetry.space_group_name_H-M   'P 1'
#
loop_
_entity.id
_entity.type
_entity.pdbx_description
1 polymer ?
#
loop_
_entity_poly.entity_id
_entity_poly.type
_entity_poly.pdbx_seq_one_letter_code
_entity_poly.pdbx_strand_id
1 'polypeptide(L)' 'MKNIKVKQHDISDCGAACIISIANHYKLFLPLARIRQLAGTNKKGTSVLGIINAAQKIGFDAKGVRADREDLSGL' A
#
# COMPACT_ATOMS: atom_id res chain seq x y z
N MET A 1 13.81 15.08 -1.62
CA MET A 1 13.73 13.72 -2.19
C MET A 1 12.55 12.99 -1.57
N LYS A 2 11.79 12.17 -2.33
CA LYS A 2 10.68 11.37 -1.78
C LYS A 2 11.24 10.19 -0.98
N ASN A 3 10.80 10.03 0.27
CA ASN A 3 11.31 9.02 1.20
C ASN A 3 10.56 7.69 1.05
N ILE A 4 11.28 6.56 1.15
CA ILE A 4 10.69 5.22 1.21
C ILE A 4 9.89 5.06 2.52
N LYS A 5 10.40 5.59 3.64
CA LYS A 5 9.65 5.60 4.91
C LYS A 5 8.57 6.70 4.87
N VAL A 6 7.37 6.32 4.45
CA VAL A 6 6.20 7.21 4.32
C VAL A 6 5.43 7.22 5.64
N LYS A 7 5.23 8.41 6.23
CA LYS A 7 4.36 8.55 7.39
C LYS A 7 2.90 8.46 6.97
N GLN A 8 2.09 7.72 7.71
CA GLN A 8 0.64 7.80 7.59
C GLN A 8 0.15 9.18 8.07
N HIS A 9 -0.76 9.82 7.32
CA HIS A 9 -1.29 11.14 7.68
C HIS A 9 -2.58 11.02 8.52
N ASP A 10 -3.30 9.91 8.34
CA ASP A 10 -4.51 9.54 9.09
C ASP A 10 -4.35 8.14 9.70
N ILE A 11 -5.16 7.81 10.71
CA ILE A 11 -5.19 6.47 11.32
C ILE A 11 -5.55 5.37 10.30
N SER A 12 -6.37 5.71 9.31
CA SER A 12 -6.83 4.79 8.25
C SER A 12 -5.85 4.62 7.08
N ASP A 13 -4.74 5.38 7.06
CA ASP A 13 -3.82 5.44 5.92
C ASP A 13 -2.73 4.35 5.91
N CYS A 14 -2.71 3.43 6.88
CA CYS A 14 -1.63 2.44 7.03
C CYS A 14 -1.35 1.66 5.72
N GLY A 15 -2.38 1.12 5.07
CA GLY A 15 -2.23 0.41 3.79
C GLY A 15 -1.81 1.32 2.63
N ALA A 16 -2.36 2.54 2.56
CA ALA A 16 -2.02 3.50 1.51
C ALA A 16 -0.57 4.00 1.63
N ALA A 17 -0.08 4.21 2.86
CA ALA A 17 1.30 4.59 3.13
C ALA A 17 2.28 3.48 2.72
N CYS A 18 1.95 2.21 2.99
CA CYS A 18 2.75 1.06 2.54
C CYS A 18 2.87 0.99 1.01
N ILE A 19 1.77 1.20 0.28
CA ILE A 19 1.82 1.25 -1.19
C ILE A 19 2.74 2.37 -1.68
N ILE A 20 2.67 3.58 -1.09
CA ILE A 20 3.58 4.67 -1.48
C ILE A 20 5.03 4.37 -1.12
N SER A 21 5.29 3.72 0.01
CA SER A 21 6.64 3.28 0.38
C SER A 21 7.25 2.41 -0.72
N ILE A 22 6.51 1.38 -1.15
CA ILE A 22 6.91 0.48 -2.24
C ILE A 22 7.04 1.26 -3.56
N ALA A 23 6.07 2.11 -3.92
CA ALA A 23 6.12 2.91 -5.14
C ALA A 23 7.34 3.85 -5.18
N ASN A 24 7.65 4.53 -4.07
CA ASN A 24 8.82 5.41 -3.95
C ASN A 24 10.14 4.63 -4.10
N HIS A 25 10.20 3.38 -3.62
CA HIS A 25 11.36 2.50 -3.83
C HIS A 25 11.61 2.30 -5.34
N TYR A 26 10.55 2.01 -6.10
CA TYR A 26 10.57 1.87 -7.55
C TYR A 26 10.50 3.20 -8.33
N LYS A 27 10.76 4.34 -7.68
CA LYS A 27 10.78 5.70 -8.27
C LYS A 27 9.44 6.15 -8.88
N LEU A 28 8.34 5.52 -8.51
CA LEU A 28 6.99 5.95 -8.85
C LEU A 28 6.42 6.85 -7.74
N PHE A 29 6.41 8.16 -7.98
CA PHE A 29 6.01 9.14 -6.98
C PHE A 29 4.55 9.56 -7.14
N LEU A 30 3.70 9.17 -6.19
CA LEU A 30 2.27 9.49 -6.19
C LEU A 30 1.86 10.25 -4.92
N PRO A 31 0.75 11.01 -4.95
CA PRO A 31 0.14 11.58 -3.73
C PRO A 31 -0.57 10.50 -2.89
N LEU A 32 -0.50 10.61 -1.55
CA LEU A 32 -1.20 9.70 -0.61
C LEU A 32 -2.70 9.66 -0.86
N ALA A 33 -3.31 10.82 -1.11
CA ALA A 33 -4.72 10.96 -1.43
C ALA A 33 -5.14 10.11 -2.65
N ARG A 34 -4.26 9.98 -3.66
CA ARG A 34 -4.54 9.17 -4.85
C ARG A 34 -4.63 7.70 -4.49
N ILE A 35 -3.71 7.19 -3.67
CA ILE A 35 -3.73 5.79 -3.25
C ILE A 35 -4.96 5.51 -2.37
N ARG A 36 -5.33 6.41 -1.45
CA ARG A 36 -6.55 6.28 -0.65
C ARG A 36 -7.80 6.12 -1.52
N GLN A 37 -7.93 6.93 -2.56
CA GLN A 37 -9.04 6.84 -3.51
C GLN A 37 -9.02 5.53 -4.29
N LEU A 38 -7.86 5.14 -4.82
CA LEU A 38 -7.73 3.90 -5.61
C LEU A 38 -8.01 2.65 -4.77
N ALA A 39 -7.60 2.65 -3.51
CA ALA A 39 -7.76 1.54 -2.58
C ALA A 39 -9.14 1.51 -1.91
N GLY A 40 -9.95 2.56 -2.07
CA GLY A 40 -11.24 2.68 -1.40
C GLY A 40 -11.12 2.84 0.12
N THR A 41 -10.02 3.44 0.60
CA THR A 41 -9.79 3.68 2.03
C THR A 41 -10.91 4.56 2.60
N ASN A 42 -11.53 4.10 3.68
CA ASN A 42 -12.58 4.83 4.39
C ASN A 42 -12.28 4.88 5.90
N LYS A 43 -13.25 5.34 6.69
CA LYS A 43 -13.11 5.48 8.16
C LYS A 43 -12.76 4.17 8.88
N LYS A 44 -13.04 3.00 8.28
CA LYS A 44 -12.69 1.68 8.82
C LYS A 44 -11.31 1.17 8.35
N GLY A 45 -10.61 1.92 7.50
CA GLY A 45 -9.34 1.53 6.90
C GLY A 45 -9.49 1.03 5.46
N THR A 46 -8.59 0.13 5.06
CA THR A 46 -8.48 -0.40 3.70
C THR A 46 -8.49 -1.92 3.73
N SER A 47 -9.24 -2.57 2.84
CA SER A 47 -9.23 -4.03 2.71
C SER A 47 -8.03 -4.52 1.88
N VAL A 48 -7.64 -5.78 2.06
CA VAL A 48 -6.57 -6.39 1.24
C VAL A 48 -6.91 -6.35 -0.25
N LEU A 49 -8.18 -6.60 -0.62
CA LEU A 49 -8.63 -6.46 -2.01
C LEU A 49 -8.46 -5.03 -2.53
N GLY A 50 -8.76 -4.02 -1.70
CA GLY A 50 -8.53 -2.61 -2.04
C GLY A 50 -7.05 -2.31 -2.30
N ILE A 51 -6.15 -2.85 -1.47
CA ILE A 51 -4.69 -2.72 -1.64
C ILE A 51 -4.25 -3.32 -2.98
N ILE A 52 -4.69 -4.54 -3.30
CA ILE A 52 -4.34 -5.23 -4.55
C ILE A 52 -4.84 -4.43 -5.76
N ASN A 53 -6.11 -4.01 -5.75
CA ASN A 53 -6.70 -3.21 -6.82
C ASN A 53 -5.95 -1.87 -7.01
N ALA A 54 -5.55 -1.22 -5.93
CA ALA A 54 -4.79 0.03 -6.01
C ALA A 54 -3.39 -0.19 -6.60
N ALA A 55 -2.68 -1.24 -6.18
CA ALA A 55 -1.37 -1.60 -6.70
C ALA A 55 -1.41 -1.90 -8.20
N GLN A 56 -2.41 -2.68 -8.66
CA GLN A 56 -2.61 -2.99 -10.07
C GLN A 56 -2.92 -1.73 -10.90
N LYS A 57 -3.78 -0.83 -10.39
CA LYS A 57 -4.10 0.43 -11.06
C LYS A 57 -2.92 1.39 -11.20
N ILE A 58 -1.85 1.22 -10.41
CA ILE A 58 -0.61 2.01 -10.52
C ILE A 58 0.51 1.26 -11.24
N GLY A 59 0.22 0.10 -11.84
CA GLY A 59 1.13 -0.64 -12.72
C GLY A 59 1.93 -1.76 -12.07
N PHE A 60 1.64 -2.14 -10.82
CA PHE A 60 2.24 -3.33 -10.22
C PHE A 60 1.46 -4.59 -10.59
N ASP A 61 2.18 -5.69 -10.83
CA ASP A 61 1.57 -7.01 -10.75
C ASP A 61 1.50 -7.43 -9.27
N ALA A 62 0.29 -7.67 -8.76
CA ALA A 62 0.04 -7.85 -7.34
C ALA A 62 -0.98 -8.97 -7.09
N LYS A 63 -0.67 -9.82 -6.09
CA LYS A 63 -1.51 -10.94 -5.67
C LYS A 63 -1.59 -11.00 -4.14
N GLY A 64 -2.79 -11.27 -3.63
CA GLY A 64 -2.99 -11.58 -2.21
C GLY A 64 -2.65 -13.04 -1.93
N VAL A 65 -1.88 -13.28 -0.87
CA VAL A 65 -1.56 -14.62 -0.37
C VAL A 65 -1.93 -14.74 1.10
N ARG A 66 -2.28 -15.95 1.52
CA ARG A 66 -2.34 -16.32 2.94
C ARG A 66 -0.96 -16.85 3.32
N ALA A 67 -0.44 -16.39 4.45
CA ALA A 67 0.84 -16.83 4.98
C ALA A 67 0.64 -17.25 6.44
N ASP A 68 1.25 -18.36 6.83
CA ASP A 68 1.43 -18.76 8.21
C ASP A 68 2.72 -18.15 8.76
N ARG A 69 2.98 -18.35 10.05
CA ARG A 69 4.12 -17.68 10.71
C ARG A 69 5.46 -18.16 10.15
N GLU A 70 5.52 -19.43 9.79
CA GLU A 70 6.68 -20.11 9.24
C GLU A 70 7.05 -19.56 7.86
N ASP A 71 6.06 -19.17 7.05
CA ASP A 71 6.26 -18.55 5.73
C ASP A 71 6.97 -17.19 5.82
N LEU A 72 6.95 -16.55 7.00
CA LEU A 72 7.54 -15.24 7.27
C LEU A 72 8.84 -15.31 8.07
N SER A 73 9.32 -16.52 8.41
CA SER A 73 10.46 -16.73 9.34
C SER A 73 11.81 -16.18 8.87
N GLY A 74 11.94 -15.83 7.58
CA GLY A 74 13.12 -15.21 6.99
C GLY A 74 13.06 -13.68 6.79
N LEU A 75 12.00 -13.02 7.28
CA LEU A 75 11.86 -11.56 7.36
C LEU A 75 12.28 -11.03 8.73
#